data_AF-A0A8T4XWK7-F1
#
_entry.id   AF-A0A8T4XWK7-F1
#
_cell.length_a   1.000
_cell.length_b   1.000
_cell.length_c   1.000
_cell.angle_alpha   90.00
_cell.angle_beta   90.00
_cell.angle_gamma   90.00
#
_symmetry.space_group_name_H-M   'P 1'
#
loop_
_entity.id
_entity.type
_entity.pdbx_description
1 polymer ?
#
loop_
_entity_poly.entity_id
_entity_poly.type
_entity_poly.pdbx_seq_one_letter_code
_entity_poly.pdbx_strand_id
1 'polypeptide(L)'
;MPEPWDEFWDRWFRRRMWPFSTFFERMDEMFREIERTFERELEDLTREVPKDLVREKVLPDGTKVYEWGPFIYGYSITIGPDGRPQVREFGNIKPGVSRRFGRPSVSVREEREPLVEVISTDGEINVVAEVPGVEKEDIKLHATETTLTISAETEKRKYYKEIELPEKVDPKKAKSTYKNGVLEVRLPKKKVEAPKGEPIEIE
;
A
#
# COMPACT_ATOMS: atom_id res chain seq x y z
N MET A 1 3.55 4.64 18.06
CA MET A 1 4.68 5.57 17.95
C MET A 1 4.69 6.06 16.52
N PRO A 2 4.97 7.34 16.25
CA PRO A 2 5.04 7.84 14.88
C PRO A 2 6.08 7.04 14.09
N GLU A 3 5.81 6.74 12.82
CA GLU A 3 6.80 6.13 11.94
C GLU A 3 8.01 7.07 11.79
N PRO A 4 9.22 6.57 11.45
CA PRO A 4 10.39 7.43 11.23
C PRO A 4 10.14 8.55 10.21
N TRP A 5 9.20 8.30 9.29
CA TRP A 5 8.69 9.24 8.30
C TRP A 5 7.85 10.37 8.90
N ASP A 6 7.10 10.13 9.97
CA ASP A 6 6.22 11.14 10.57
C ASP A 6 7.03 12.33 11.10
N GLU A 7 8.22 12.10 11.65
CA GLU A 7 9.11 13.18 12.11
C GLU A 7 9.80 13.94 10.97
N PHE A 8 10.16 13.25 9.88
CA PHE A 8 10.70 13.87 8.67
C PHE A 8 9.64 14.79 8.03
N TRP A 9 8.44 14.25 7.82
CA TRP A 9 7.30 14.98 7.27
C TRP A 9 6.87 16.12 8.18
N ASP A 10 6.71 15.89 9.48
CA ASP A 10 6.40 16.95 10.43
C ASP A 10 7.41 18.09 10.40
N ARG A 11 8.71 17.80 10.21
CA ARG A 11 9.77 18.82 10.18
C ARG A 11 9.78 19.58 8.86
N TRP A 12 9.45 18.89 7.76
CA TRP A 12 9.27 19.47 6.43
C TRP A 12 8.03 20.38 6.40
N PHE A 13 6.90 19.96 6.97
CA PHE A 13 5.62 20.69 6.96
C PHE A 13 5.45 21.74 8.08
N ARG A 14 6.05 21.54 9.27
CA ARG A 14 6.01 22.57 10.35
C ARG A 14 6.71 23.88 9.97
N ARG A 15 7.48 23.90 8.88
CA ARG A 15 8.28 25.06 8.50
C ARG A 15 7.59 26.11 7.62
N ARG A 16 6.37 25.88 7.06
CA ARG A 16 5.43 26.93 6.59
C ARG A 16 4.26 26.42 5.72
N MET A 17 3.06 26.95 5.99
CA MET A 17 1.92 27.02 5.07
C MET A 17 2.26 27.92 3.87
N TRP A 18 2.25 27.42 2.63
CA TRP A 18 2.66 28.20 1.46
C TRP A 18 1.90 27.86 0.15
N PRO A 19 1.89 28.80 -0.83
CA PRO A 19 0.94 28.81 -1.96
C PRO A 19 1.17 27.69 -2.99
N PHE A 20 0.07 27.22 -3.60
CA PHE A 20 0.03 26.17 -4.64
C PHE A 20 0.91 26.46 -5.86
N SER A 21 1.26 27.72 -6.14
CA SER A 21 2.13 28.10 -7.27
C SER A 21 3.58 27.66 -7.11
N THR A 22 4.07 27.52 -5.87
CA THR A 22 5.44 27.05 -5.56
C THR A 22 5.49 25.55 -5.25
N PHE A 23 4.39 24.85 -5.46
CA PHE A 23 4.23 23.45 -5.11
C PHE A 23 5.07 22.52 -5.99
N PHE A 24 5.02 22.67 -7.32
CA PHE A 24 5.68 21.75 -8.25
C PHE A 24 7.22 21.81 -8.19
N GLU A 25 7.81 23.01 -8.14
CA GLU A 25 9.28 23.15 -8.00
C GLU A 25 9.81 22.55 -6.69
N ARG A 26 8.97 22.53 -5.65
CA ARG A 26 9.32 22.01 -4.33
C ARG A 26 9.03 20.52 -4.19
N MET A 27 8.05 20.00 -4.92
CA MET A 27 7.89 18.57 -5.14
C MET A 27 9.15 18.01 -5.78
N ASP A 28 9.74 18.68 -6.77
CA ASP A 28 10.99 18.22 -7.38
C ASP A 28 12.16 18.16 -6.38
N GLU A 29 12.21 19.09 -5.42
CA GLU A 29 13.19 19.06 -4.33
C GLU A 29 12.94 17.89 -3.36
N MET A 30 11.67 17.68 -2.99
CA MET A 30 11.22 16.59 -2.14
C MET A 30 11.45 15.22 -2.79
N PHE A 31 11.09 15.04 -4.06
CA PHE A 31 11.35 13.85 -4.87
C PHE A 31 12.84 13.50 -4.85
N ARG A 32 13.71 14.50 -5.08
CA ARG A 32 15.17 14.33 -5.01
C ARG A 32 15.69 13.96 -3.61
N GLU A 33 15.00 14.33 -2.54
CA GLU A 33 15.37 13.95 -1.17
C GLU A 33 14.89 12.54 -0.83
N ILE A 34 13.70 12.15 -1.30
CA ILE A 34 13.19 10.77 -1.22
C ILE A 34 14.11 9.83 -2.00
N GLU A 35 14.44 10.16 -3.25
CA GLU A 35 15.36 9.38 -4.09
C GLU A 35 16.71 9.17 -3.41
N ARG A 36 17.33 10.24 -2.88
CA ARG A 36 18.61 10.14 -2.15
C ARG A 36 18.55 9.30 -0.89
N THR A 37 17.40 9.27 -0.22
CA THR A 37 17.21 8.45 0.99
C THR A 37 17.02 7.00 0.61
N PHE A 38 16.16 6.73 -0.38
CA PHE A 38 15.96 5.41 -0.95
C PHE A 38 17.25 4.81 -1.53
N GLU A 39 18.05 5.57 -2.27
CA GLU A 39 19.34 5.12 -2.81
C GLU A 39 20.28 4.64 -1.71
N ARG A 40 20.36 5.38 -0.59
CA ARG A 40 21.19 5.00 0.56
C ARG A 40 20.67 3.72 1.24
N GLU A 41 19.36 3.62 1.43
CA GLU A 41 18.75 2.44 2.03
C GLU A 41 18.87 1.21 1.12
N LEU A 42 18.76 1.38 -0.21
CA LEU A 42 18.96 0.32 -1.18
C LEU A 42 20.43 -0.14 -1.21
N GLU A 43 21.39 0.79 -1.12
CA GLU A 43 22.81 0.46 -1.03
C GLU A 43 23.09 -0.38 0.23
N ASP A 44 22.53 -0.01 1.38
CA ASP A 44 22.64 -0.79 2.62
C ASP A 44 21.93 -2.16 2.52
N LEU A 45 20.76 -2.24 1.87
CA LEU A 45 20.08 -3.50 1.58
C LEU A 45 20.97 -4.44 0.77
N THR A 46 21.61 -3.95 -0.31
CA THR A 46 22.45 -4.79 -1.18
C THR A 46 23.69 -5.33 -0.49
N ARG A 47 24.19 -4.65 0.56
CA ARG A 47 25.35 -5.08 1.33
C ARG A 47 25.06 -6.21 2.31
N GLU A 48 23.85 -6.26 2.88
CA GLU A 48 23.45 -7.27 3.86
C GLU A 48 22.16 -8.01 3.44
N VAL A 49 22.08 -8.49 2.18
CA VAL A 49 20.85 -9.16 1.70
C VAL A 49 20.53 -10.41 2.54
N PRO A 50 19.32 -10.45 3.13
CA PRO A 50 18.82 -11.64 3.81
C PRO A 50 18.80 -12.84 2.85
N LYS A 51 19.38 -13.98 3.29
CA LYS A 51 19.52 -15.20 2.47
C LYS A 51 18.17 -15.78 2.00
N ASP A 52 17.11 -15.49 2.73
CA ASP A 52 15.72 -15.83 2.45
C ASP A 52 15.14 -15.15 1.20
N LEU A 53 15.79 -14.08 0.70
CA LEU A 53 15.35 -13.35 -0.49
C LEU A 53 16.05 -13.76 -1.78
N VAL A 54 16.96 -14.74 -1.69
CA VAL A 54 17.72 -15.28 -2.81
C VAL A 54 17.08 -16.59 -3.27
N ARG A 55 16.52 -16.60 -4.48
CA ARG A 55 15.98 -17.81 -5.11
C ARG A 55 17.05 -18.45 -5.98
N GLU A 56 17.44 -19.68 -5.67
CA GLU A 56 18.30 -20.49 -6.53
C GLU A 56 17.47 -21.14 -7.64
N LYS A 57 17.85 -20.90 -8.90
CA LYS A 57 17.22 -21.48 -10.09
C LYS A 57 18.27 -22.24 -10.89
N VAL A 58 17.99 -23.51 -11.15
CA VAL A 58 18.86 -24.36 -11.97
C VAL A 58 18.37 -24.31 -13.41
N LEU A 59 19.22 -23.86 -14.33
CA LEU A 59 18.95 -23.85 -15.76
C LEU A 59 19.02 -25.26 -16.36
N PRO A 60 18.44 -25.49 -17.57
CA PRO A 60 18.47 -26.80 -18.22
C PRO A 60 19.88 -27.37 -18.47
N ASP A 61 20.90 -26.51 -18.50
CA ASP A 61 22.32 -26.87 -18.63
C ASP A 61 23.01 -27.18 -17.29
N GLY A 62 22.27 -27.15 -16.17
CA GLY A 62 22.79 -27.39 -14.83
C GLY A 62 23.37 -26.15 -14.14
N THR A 63 23.38 -24.99 -14.79
CA THR A 63 23.90 -23.74 -14.22
C THR A 63 22.96 -23.23 -13.12
N LYS A 64 23.52 -22.94 -11.94
CA LYS A 64 22.78 -22.30 -10.84
C LYS A 64 22.80 -20.79 -11.00
N VAL A 65 21.63 -20.19 -11.12
CA VAL A 65 21.41 -18.74 -11.19
C VAL A 65 20.71 -18.32 -9.90
N TYR A 66 21.24 -17.30 -9.25
CA TYR A 66 20.63 -16.71 -8.07
C TYR A 66 19.81 -15.50 -8.50
N GLU A 67 18.47 -15.60 -8.42
CA GLU A 67 17.53 -14.51 -8.69
C GLU A 67 17.19 -13.80 -7.37
N TRP A 68 17.25 -12.46 -7.40
CA TRP A 68 17.00 -11.59 -6.24
C TRP A 68 15.72 -10.80 -6.52
N GLY A 69 14.76 -10.77 -5.58
CA GLY A 69 13.52 -10.02 -5.73
C GLY A 69 12.34 -10.81 -6.36
N PRO A 70 11.28 -10.13 -6.83
CA PRO A 70 11.20 -8.70 -7.14
C PRO A 70 11.16 -7.80 -5.91
N PHE A 71 11.88 -6.70 -5.98
CA PHE A 71 11.86 -5.62 -5.00
C PHE A 71 11.03 -4.46 -5.54
N ILE A 72 9.98 -4.08 -4.83
CA ILE A 72 9.06 -3.01 -5.20
C ILE A 72 8.99 -2.08 -4.01
N TYR A 73 9.36 -0.83 -4.25
CA TYR A 73 9.14 0.27 -3.34
C TYR A 73 8.61 1.44 -4.17
N GLY A 74 7.57 2.08 -3.68
CA GLY A 74 7.02 3.26 -4.28
C GLY A 74 6.15 4.02 -3.30
N TYR A 75 5.77 5.23 -3.68
CA TYR A 75 4.91 6.09 -2.89
C TYR A 75 3.95 6.84 -3.81
N SER A 76 2.75 7.10 -3.29
CA SER A 76 1.71 7.92 -3.91
C SER A 76 1.49 9.14 -3.05
N ILE A 77 1.44 10.33 -3.65
CA ILE A 77 1.21 11.59 -2.94
C ILE A 77 -0.05 12.23 -3.49
N THR A 78 -1.05 12.40 -2.63
CA THR A 78 -2.33 13.00 -2.99
C THR A 78 -2.52 14.30 -2.23
N ILE A 79 -2.89 15.40 -2.90
CA ILE A 79 -3.13 16.69 -2.23
C ILE A 79 -4.60 17.03 -2.28
N GLY A 80 -5.18 17.16 -1.09
CA GLY A 80 -6.56 17.55 -0.92
C GLY A 80 -6.78 19.06 -1.09
N PRO A 81 -8.05 19.50 -1.11
CA PRO A 81 -8.42 20.92 -1.12
C PRO A 81 -7.89 21.71 0.08
N ASP A 82 -7.55 21.02 1.17
CA ASP A 82 -6.92 21.57 2.36
C ASP A 82 -5.41 21.84 2.19
N GLY A 83 -4.84 21.49 1.04
CA GLY A 83 -3.43 21.67 0.72
C GLY A 83 -2.49 20.74 1.47
N ARG A 84 -3.01 19.78 2.24
CA ARG A 84 -2.20 18.82 2.99
C ARG A 84 -1.93 17.59 2.11
N PRO A 85 -0.66 17.24 1.83
CA PRO A 85 -0.36 16.02 1.12
C PRO A 85 -0.58 14.80 2.01
N GLN A 86 -1.19 13.78 1.41
CA GLN A 86 -1.33 12.44 1.95
C GLN A 86 -0.37 11.54 1.19
N VAL A 87 0.67 11.07 1.88
CA VAL A 87 1.67 10.15 1.32
C VAL A 87 1.28 8.72 1.68
N ARG A 88 1.26 7.83 0.69
CA ARG A 88 1.00 6.40 0.85
C ARG A 88 2.14 5.61 0.23
N GLU A 89 2.90 4.89 1.05
CA GLU A 89 3.90 3.95 0.54
C GLU A 89 3.26 2.65 0.06
N PHE A 90 3.88 2.00 -0.93
CA PHE A 90 3.47 0.71 -1.46
C PHE A 90 4.68 -0.12 -1.89
N GLY A 91 4.46 -1.42 -2.02
CA GLY A 91 5.50 -2.38 -2.40
C GLY A 91 5.76 -3.40 -1.31
N ASN A 92 6.80 -4.22 -1.50
CA ASN A 92 7.16 -5.32 -0.60
C ASN A 92 8.42 -5.03 0.24
N ILE A 93 9.03 -3.87 0.05
CA ILE A 93 10.07 -3.33 0.92
C ILE A 93 9.42 -2.35 1.90
N LYS A 94 9.53 -2.62 3.20
CA LYS A 94 9.24 -1.62 4.23
C LYS A 94 10.56 -1.18 4.87
N PRO A 95 10.96 0.09 4.71
CA PRO A 95 12.14 0.60 5.40
C PRO A 95 11.88 0.60 6.90
N GLY A 96 12.74 -0.09 7.65
CA GLY A 96 12.63 -0.21 9.09
C GLY A 96 13.97 0.09 9.77
N VAL A 97 13.95 0.88 10.84
CA VAL A 97 15.10 0.96 11.75
C VAL A 97 14.95 -0.15 12.78
N SER A 98 15.80 -1.19 12.74
CA SER A 98 15.79 -2.19 13.80
C SER A 98 16.24 -1.52 15.11
N ARG A 99 15.34 -1.48 16.10
CA ARG A 99 15.63 -0.99 17.46
C ARG A 99 16.61 -1.86 18.25
N ARG A 100 17.03 -3.02 17.70
CA ARG A 100 17.86 -3.99 18.43
C ARG A 100 19.35 -3.69 18.35
N PHE A 101 19.82 -3.01 17.29
CA PHE A 101 21.25 -2.76 17.07
C PHE A 101 21.60 -1.44 16.36
N GLY A 102 20.65 -0.53 16.13
CA GLY A 102 20.95 0.75 15.47
C GLY A 102 21.39 0.62 14.01
N ARG A 103 21.05 -0.49 13.37
CA ARG A 103 21.29 -0.76 11.94
C ARG A 103 19.99 -0.65 11.14
N PRO A 104 20.02 -0.07 9.93
CA PRO A 104 18.93 -0.19 8.97
C PRO A 104 18.60 -1.67 8.80
N SER A 105 17.33 -2.04 8.94
CA SER A 105 16.86 -3.40 8.67
C SER A 105 15.70 -3.30 7.71
N VAL A 106 15.93 -3.69 6.46
CA VAL A 106 14.83 -3.77 5.52
C VAL A 106 14.08 -5.08 5.77
N SER A 107 12.82 -4.98 6.18
CA SER A 107 11.93 -6.14 6.20
C SER A 107 11.32 -6.29 4.82
N VAL A 108 11.76 -7.30 4.07
CA VAL A 108 11.14 -7.66 2.80
C VAL A 108 10.10 -8.74 3.07
N ARG A 109 8.87 -8.51 2.62
CA ARG A 109 7.84 -9.54 2.61
C ARG A 109 7.94 -10.31 1.29
N GLU A 110 7.78 -11.64 1.35
CA GLU A 110 7.69 -12.43 0.11
C GLU A 110 6.45 -12.04 -0.71
N GLU A 111 5.40 -11.58 -0.03
CA GLU A 111 4.16 -11.14 -0.67
C GLU A 111 4.31 -9.72 -1.25
N ARG A 112 3.98 -9.59 -2.53
CA ARG A 112 3.80 -8.28 -3.17
C ARG A 112 2.51 -7.64 -2.69
N GLU A 113 2.58 -6.37 -2.27
CA GLU A 113 1.37 -5.58 -2.09
C GLU A 113 0.83 -5.17 -3.49
N PRO A 114 -0.39 -5.59 -3.90
CA PRO A 114 -1.03 -5.07 -5.11
C PRO A 114 -1.29 -3.57 -4.99
N LEU A 115 -1.20 -2.85 -6.11
CA LEU A 115 -1.76 -1.48 -6.17
C LEU A 115 -3.27 -1.58 -6.10
N VAL A 116 -3.86 -0.74 -5.25
CA VAL A 116 -5.30 -0.75 -4.97
C VAL A 116 -5.84 0.67 -5.04
N GLU A 117 -6.97 0.81 -5.71
CA GLU A 117 -7.82 2.00 -5.69
C GLU A 117 -9.15 1.68 -4.98
N VAL A 118 -9.61 2.59 -4.13
CA VAL A 118 -10.87 2.46 -3.38
C VAL A 118 -11.76 3.65 -3.73
N ILE A 119 -12.90 3.36 -4.35
CA ILE A 119 -13.86 4.35 -4.84
C ILE A 119 -15.15 4.18 -4.05
N SER A 120 -15.53 5.18 -3.25
CA SER A 120 -16.79 5.20 -2.51
C SER A 120 -17.85 5.96 -3.31
N THR A 121 -19.01 5.34 -3.53
CA THR A 121 -20.20 5.95 -4.13
C THR A 121 -21.36 5.94 -3.14
N ASP A 122 -22.50 6.57 -3.43
CA ASP A 122 -23.61 6.66 -2.47
C ASP A 122 -24.14 5.28 -2.01
N GLY A 123 -24.09 4.26 -2.87
CA GLY A 123 -24.66 2.93 -2.59
C GLY A 123 -23.66 1.82 -2.32
N GLU A 124 -22.42 1.95 -2.80
CA GLU A 124 -21.42 0.88 -2.74
C GLU A 124 -19.99 1.42 -2.71
N ILE A 125 -19.07 0.57 -2.27
CA ILE A 125 -17.63 0.79 -2.33
C ILE A 125 -17.08 -0.15 -3.41
N ASN A 126 -16.37 0.41 -4.38
CA ASN A 126 -15.70 -0.31 -5.46
C ASN A 126 -14.20 -0.33 -5.20
N VAL A 127 -13.62 -1.52 -5.09
CA VAL A 127 -12.20 -1.73 -4.91
C VAL A 127 -11.62 -2.33 -6.18
N VAL A 128 -10.59 -1.70 -6.74
CA VAL A 128 -9.87 -2.18 -7.92
C VAL A 128 -8.44 -2.49 -7.52
N ALA A 129 -7.95 -3.69 -7.85
CA ALA A 129 -6.61 -4.15 -7.50
C ALA A 129 -5.90 -4.79 -8.70
N GLU A 130 -4.60 -4.49 -8.88
CA GLU A 130 -3.76 -5.21 -9.85
C GLU A 130 -3.24 -6.53 -9.26
N VAL A 131 -3.54 -7.64 -9.92
CA VAL A 131 -3.04 -8.97 -9.53
C VAL A 131 -2.56 -9.75 -10.77
N PRO A 132 -1.64 -9.20 -11.60
CA PRO A 132 -1.25 -9.84 -12.84
C PRO A 132 -0.53 -11.18 -12.63
N GLY A 133 -0.70 -12.10 -13.59
CA GLY A 133 0.01 -13.39 -13.62
C GLY A 133 -0.43 -14.40 -12.56
N VAL A 134 -1.64 -14.22 -12.03
CA VAL A 134 -2.32 -15.12 -11.09
C VAL A 134 -3.63 -15.58 -11.73
N GLU A 135 -3.96 -16.86 -11.64
CA GLU A 135 -5.24 -17.38 -12.11
C GLU A 135 -6.35 -17.07 -11.10
N LYS A 136 -7.60 -17.00 -11.57
CA LYS A 136 -8.73 -16.58 -10.72
C LYS A 136 -8.89 -17.48 -9.48
N GLU A 137 -8.62 -18.76 -9.65
CA GLU A 137 -8.80 -19.82 -8.66
C GLU A 137 -7.83 -19.69 -7.49
N ASP A 138 -6.68 -19.02 -7.72
CA ASP A 138 -5.64 -18.79 -6.72
C ASP A 138 -5.90 -17.51 -5.89
N ILE A 139 -6.88 -16.69 -6.28
CA ILE A 139 -7.24 -15.45 -5.58
C ILE A 139 -8.27 -15.74 -4.49
N LYS A 140 -7.93 -15.37 -3.26
CA LYS A 140 -8.81 -15.44 -2.09
C LYS A 140 -9.23 -14.04 -1.68
N LEU A 141 -10.55 -13.86 -1.54
CA LEU A 141 -11.16 -12.63 -1.06
C LEU A 141 -11.86 -12.89 0.26
N HIS A 142 -11.61 -12.04 1.24
CA HIS A 142 -12.30 -12.08 2.52
C HIS A 142 -12.70 -10.66 2.91
N ALA A 143 -13.99 -10.44 3.14
CA ALA A 143 -14.52 -9.14 3.53
C ALA A 143 -15.24 -9.22 4.87
N THR A 144 -14.96 -8.27 5.75
CA THR A 144 -15.75 -7.97 6.94
C THR A 144 -16.62 -6.73 6.67
N GLU A 145 -17.38 -6.25 7.66
CA GLU A 145 -18.12 -4.99 7.49
C GLU A 145 -17.20 -3.79 7.25
N THR A 146 -15.93 -3.84 7.67
CA THR A 146 -15.03 -2.69 7.67
C THR A 146 -13.70 -2.94 6.94
N THR A 147 -13.43 -4.17 6.52
CA THR A 147 -12.16 -4.52 5.86
C THR A 147 -12.37 -5.44 4.67
N LEU A 148 -11.50 -5.31 3.66
CA LEU A 148 -11.35 -6.27 2.57
C LEU A 148 -9.90 -6.77 2.53
N THR A 149 -9.72 -8.08 2.55
CA THR A 149 -8.45 -8.75 2.37
C THR A 149 -8.40 -9.41 1.00
N ILE A 150 -7.33 -9.14 0.25
CA ILE A 150 -7.02 -9.72 -1.05
C ILE A 150 -5.71 -10.50 -0.88
N SER A 151 -5.75 -11.81 -1.15
CA SER A 151 -4.55 -12.64 -1.14
C SER A 151 -4.49 -13.58 -2.34
N ALA A 152 -3.29 -13.91 -2.78
CA ALA A 152 -3.04 -14.93 -3.79
C ALA A 152 -1.69 -15.58 -3.56
N GLU A 153 -1.60 -16.90 -3.76
CA GLU A 153 -0.37 -17.65 -3.58
C GLU A 153 -0.20 -18.68 -4.69
N THR A 154 0.88 -18.54 -5.46
CA THR A 154 1.31 -19.45 -6.52
C THR A 154 2.81 -19.68 -6.39
N GLU A 155 3.36 -20.66 -7.11
CA GLU A 155 4.82 -20.91 -7.14
C GLU A 155 5.62 -19.67 -7.58
N LYS A 156 5.04 -18.83 -8.44
CA LYS A 156 5.75 -17.69 -9.05
C LYS A 156 5.43 -16.35 -8.38
N ARG A 157 4.22 -16.19 -7.84
CA ARG A 157 3.70 -14.92 -7.31
C ARG A 157 2.95 -15.12 -6.01
N LYS A 158 3.24 -14.25 -5.04
CA LYS A 158 2.47 -14.10 -3.80
C LYS A 158 1.98 -12.67 -3.70
N TYR A 159 0.70 -12.49 -3.39
CA TYR A 159 0.08 -11.19 -3.15
C TYR A 159 -0.63 -11.18 -1.81
N TYR A 160 -0.54 -10.06 -1.10
CA TYR A 160 -1.32 -9.81 0.11
C TYR A 160 -1.60 -8.32 0.27
N LYS A 161 -2.87 -7.96 0.48
CA LYS A 161 -3.28 -6.63 0.94
C LYS A 161 -4.48 -6.73 1.85
N GLU A 162 -4.43 -5.95 2.92
CA GLU A 162 -5.61 -5.64 3.72
C GLU A 162 -5.95 -4.17 3.51
N ILE A 163 -7.24 -3.90 3.31
CA ILE A 163 -7.78 -2.60 2.97
C ILE A 163 -8.84 -2.25 4.01
N GLU A 164 -8.64 -1.16 4.73
CA GLU A 164 -9.69 -0.57 5.54
C GLU A 164 -10.71 0.13 4.64
N LEU A 165 -11.98 -0.23 4.79
CA LEU A 165 -13.06 0.34 4.01
C LEU A 165 -13.52 1.66 4.65
N PRO A 166 -13.79 2.71 3.86
CA PRO A 166 -14.20 4.01 4.40
C PRO A 166 -15.56 3.97 5.13
N GLU A 167 -16.42 3.01 4.79
CA GLU A 167 -17.76 2.86 5.36
C GLU A 167 -18.12 1.38 5.54
N LYS A 168 -19.14 1.11 6.37
CA LYS A 168 -19.62 -0.25 6.60
C LYS A 168 -20.31 -0.82 5.38
N VAL A 169 -19.94 -2.04 5.00
CA VAL A 169 -20.52 -2.76 3.86
C VAL A 169 -21.30 -4.00 4.29
N ASP A 170 -22.03 -4.60 3.35
CA ASP A 170 -22.66 -5.92 3.47
C ASP A 170 -21.88 -6.94 2.63
N PRO A 171 -20.91 -7.67 3.23
CA PRO A 171 -20.07 -8.64 2.52
C PRO A 171 -20.87 -9.73 1.81
N LYS A 172 -22.06 -10.08 2.31
CA LYS A 172 -22.89 -11.17 1.74
C LYS A 172 -23.44 -10.80 0.37
N LYS A 173 -23.52 -9.52 0.05
CA LYS A 173 -23.99 -8.99 -1.25
C LYS A 173 -22.84 -8.56 -2.15
N ALA A 174 -21.60 -8.79 -1.74
CA ALA A 174 -20.43 -8.45 -2.53
C ALA A 174 -20.43 -9.20 -3.87
N LYS A 175 -19.90 -8.55 -4.89
CA LYS A 175 -19.64 -9.15 -6.21
C LYS A 175 -18.21 -8.87 -6.61
N SER A 176 -17.60 -9.77 -7.37
CA SER A 176 -16.27 -9.56 -7.90
C SER A 176 -16.17 -9.99 -9.36
N THR A 177 -15.29 -9.31 -10.10
CA THR A 177 -14.89 -9.70 -11.45
C THR A 177 -13.37 -9.66 -11.54
N TYR A 178 -12.79 -10.56 -12.33
CA TYR A 178 -11.36 -10.61 -12.55
C TYR A 178 -11.11 -10.81 -14.03
N LYS A 179 -10.39 -9.87 -14.64
CA LYS A 179 -10.11 -9.88 -16.08
C LYS A 179 -8.75 -9.26 -16.35
N ASN A 180 -7.93 -9.94 -17.15
CA ASN A 180 -6.63 -9.45 -17.60
C ASN A 180 -5.71 -8.96 -16.46
N GLY A 181 -5.69 -9.66 -15.32
CA GLY A 181 -4.86 -9.26 -14.19
C GLY A 181 -5.42 -8.13 -13.32
N VAL A 182 -6.65 -7.68 -13.57
CA VAL A 182 -7.33 -6.65 -12.77
C VAL A 182 -8.52 -7.26 -12.05
N LEU A 183 -8.52 -7.15 -10.72
CA LEU A 183 -9.60 -7.56 -9.84
C LEU A 183 -10.45 -6.35 -9.48
N GLU A 184 -11.76 -6.45 -9.69
CA GLU A 184 -12.75 -5.48 -9.25
C GLU A 184 -13.66 -6.15 -8.21
N VAL A 185 -13.83 -5.53 -7.04
CA VAL A 185 -14.71 -5.98 -5.96
C VAL A 185 -15.71 -4.87 -5.63
N ARG A 186 -17.00 -5.17 -5.78
CA ARG A 186 -18.10 -4.27 -5.45
C ARG A 186 -18.73 -4.68 -4.14
N LEU A 187 -18.75 -3.75 -3.18
CA LEU A 187 -19.19 -3.97 -1.81
C LEU A 187 -20.36 -3.02 -1.51
N PRO A 188 -21.63 -3.50 -1.55
CA PRO A 188 -22.77 -2.67 -1.21
C PRO A 188 -22.66 -2.13 0.21
N LYS A 189 -22.90 -0.83 0.39
CA LYS A 189 -22.91 -0.21 1.71
C LYS A 189 -24.05 -0.77 2.54
N LYS A 190 -23.80 -0.96 3.83
CA LYS A 190 -24.84 -1.33 4.78
C LYS A 190 -25.69 -0.09 5.00
N LYS A 191 -27.01 -0.20 4.76
CA LYS A 191 -27.94 0.89 5.07
C LYS A 191 -27.89 1.13 6.58
N VAL A 192 -27.33 2.26 6.97
CA VAL A 192 -27.47 2.78 8.33
C VAL A 192 -28.84 3.44 8.35
N GLU A 193 -29.76 2.94 9.17
CA GLU A 193 -30.99 3.69 9.45
C GLU A 193 -30.55 5.05 9.99
N ALA A 194 -30.96 6.14 9.32
CA ALA A 194 -30.59 7.48 9.74
C ALA A 194 -30.98 7.63 11.22
N PRO A 195 -30.07 8.06 12.11
CA PRO A 195 -30.45 8.34 13.49
C PRO A 195 -31.58 9.37 13.43
N LYS A 196 -32.76 8.99 13.93
CA LYS A 196 -33.84 9.95 14.15
C LYS A 196 -33.34 10.90 15.22
N GLY A 197 -32.97 12.12 14.83
CA GLY A 197 -32.61 13.15 15.80
C GLY A 197 -33.80 13.44 16.70
N GLU A 198 -33.52 13.66 17.99
CA GLU A 198 -34.50 14.17 18.95
C GLU A 198 -34.26 15.68 19.12
N PRO A 199 -35.31 16.50 19.18
CA PRO A 199 -35.14 17.92 19.48
C PRO A 199 -34.60 18.09 20.91
N ILE A 200 -33.58 18.93 21.05
CA ILE A 200 -33.01 19.31 22.35
C ILE A 200 -33.52 20.72 22.68
N GLU A 201 -34.12 20.89 23.85
CA GLU A 201 -34.52 22.21 24.35
C GLU A 201 -33.30 22.94 24.94
N ILE A 202 -33.27 24.27 24.77
CA ILE A 202 -32.24 25.15 25.32
C ILE A 202 -32.75 25.71 26.64
N GLU A 203 -31.98 25.57 27.72
CA GLU A 203 -32.21 26.23 29.02
C GLU A 203 -31.62 27.65 29.07
#